data_AF-A0A356IH48-F1
#
_entry.id   AF-A0A356IH48-F1
#
_cell.length_a   1.000
_cell.length_b   1.000
_cell.length_c   1.000
_cell.angle_alpha   90.00
_cell.angle_beta   90.00
_cell.angle_gamma   90.00
#
_symmetry.space_group_name_H-M   'P 1'
#
loop_
_entity.id
_entity.type
_entity.pdbx_description
1 polymer ?
#
loop_
_entity_poly.entity_id
_entity_poly.type
_entity_poly.pdbx_seq_one_letter_code
_entity_poly.pdbx_strand_id
1 'polypeptide(L)'
;MTYQKILVISTLFVTFSVLPAESQDQQSIQGGIYSAAQANQGSKLFASVCSECHQEDEFSSAGYLDSWTGAPVAEFLDLIQMTMPEDNPGSLRSAEYAAIIAYFFELNGIPMGDTEMDSDISALENVVIEGPYVEGDR
;
A
#
# COMPACT_ATOMS: atom_id res chain seq x y z
N MET A 1 10.24 -56.29 54.89
CA MET A 1 8.85 -56.12 54.43
C MET A 1 8.37 -54.83 55.09
N THR A 2 8.17 -53.69 54.44
CA THR A 2 7.48 -53.44 53.17
C THR A 2 7.90 -52.06 52.63
N TYR A 3 8.15 -51.93 51.33
CA TYR A 3 8.50 -50.69 50.63
C TYR A 3 7.22 -49.92 50.24
N GLN A 4 7.05 -48.68 50.73
CA GLN A 4 6.01 -47.77 50.23
C GLN A 4 6.65 -46.82 49.21
N LYS A 5 6.42 -47.08 47.92
CA LYS A 5 6.84 -46.19 46.83
C LYS A 5 5.89 -45.00 46.77
N ILE A 6 6.37 -43.81 47.11
CA ILE A 6 5.65 -42.55 46.93
C ILE A 6 5.85 -42.11 45.47
N LEU A 7 4.81 -42.21 44.67
CA LEU A 7 4.75 -41.66 43.31
C LEU A 7 4.41 -40.18 43.44
N VAL A 8 5.41 -39.30 43.28
CA VAL A 8 5.20 -37.86 43.17
C VAL A 8 4.81 -37.56 41.73
N ILE A 9 3.52 -37.38 41.47
CA ILE A 9 3.01 -36.90 40.18
C ILE A 9 3.15 -35.38 40.20
N SER A 10 4.23 -34.87 39.60
CA SER A 10 4.45 -33.44 39.39
C SER A 10 3.60 -32.99 38.19
N THR A 11 2.44 -32.40 38.45
CA THR A 11 1.62 -31.76 37.42
C THR A 11 2.26 -30.44 36.99
N LEU A 12 2.86 -30.44 35.80
CA LEU A 12 3.41 -29.25 35.16
C LEU A 12 2.24 -28.40 34.61
N PHE A 13 1.89 -27.32 35.29
CA PHE A 13 0.96 -26.32 34.75
C PHE A 13 1.68 -25.50 33.68
N VAL A 14 1.47 -25.84 32.41
CA VAL A 14 1.91 -25.01 31.29
C VAL A 14 0.89 -23.88 31.13
N THR A 15 1.23 -22.68 31.61
CA THR A 15 0.44 -21.48 31.35
C THR A 15 0.70 -21.04 29.91
N PHE A 16 -0.27 -21.27 29.03
CA PHE A 16 -0.24 -20.77 27.66
C PHE A 16 -0.60 -19.27 27.70
N SER A 17 0.41 -18.40 27.66
CA SER A 17 0.19 -16.96 27.55
C SER A 17 -0.36 -16.67 26.15
N VAL A 18 -1.65 -16.34 26.06
CA VAL A 18 -2.25 -15.84 24.83
C VAL A 18 -1.75 -14.40 24.65
N LEU A 19 -0.84 -14.19 23.71
CA LEU A 19 -0.47 -12.84 23.29
C LEU A 19 -1.67 -12.23 22.56
N PRO A 20 -2.10 -11.01 22.89
CA PRO A 20 -3.10 -10.32 22.08
C PRO A 20 -2.48 -10.08 20.70
N ALA A 21 -3.19 -10.49 19.65
CA ALA A 21 -2.88 -10.04 18.30
C ALA A 21 -3.20 -8.54 18.25
N GLU A 22 -2.18 -7.69 18.09
CA GLU A 22 -2.39 -6.31 17.69
C GLU A 22 -2.96 -6.35 16.28
N SER A 23 -4.25 -6.02 16.10
CA SER A 23 -4.74 -5.68 14.77
C SER A 23 -4.04 -4.39 14.38
N GLN A 24 -3.12 -4.44 13.43
CA GLN A 24 -2.65 -3.23 12.77
C GLN A 24 -3.88 -2.60 12.12
N ASP A 25 -4.29 -1.43 12.63
CA ASP A 25 -5.42 -0.69 12.06
C ASP A 25 -5.09 -0.41 10.59
N GLN A 26 -5.87 -1.00 9.69
CA GLN A 26 -5.73 -0.75 8.26
C GLN A 26 -6.23 0.66 7.95
N GLN A 27 -5.43 1.43 7.22
CA GLN A 27 -5.76 2.76 6.77
C GLN A 27 -6.25 2.70 5.33
N SER A 28 -7.34 3.39 5.01
CA SER A 28 -7.83 3.48 3.63
C SER A 28 -7.17 4.64 2.89
N ILE A 29 -6.94 4.51 1.58
CA ILE A 29 -6.48 5.64 0.73
C ILE A 29 -7.46 6.82 0.74
N GLN A 30 -8.73 6.57 1.07
CA GLN A 30 -9.76 7.60 1.26
C GLN A 30 -9.46 8.56 2.43
N GLY A 31 -8.50 8.21 3.29
CA GLY A 31 -8.06 9.02 4.42
C GLY A 31 -7.19 10.24 4.07
N GLY A 32 -6.97 10.55 2.78
CA GLY A 32 -6.13 11.69 2.40
C GLY A 32 -4.64 11.39 2.55
N ILE A 33 -4.16 10.33 1.90
CA ILE A 33 -2.83 9.76 2.18
C ILE A 33 -1.70 10.38 1.36
N TYR A 34 -2.01 11.27 0.42
CA TYR A 34 -1.06 11.97 -0.44
C TYR A 34 -1.39 13.46 -0.52
N SER A 35 -0.40 14.28 -0.88
CA SER A 35 -0.58 15.74 -0.99
C SER A 35 -0.81 16.18 -2.44
N ALA A 36 -1.44 17.36 -2.61
CA ALA A 36 -1.59 17.99 -3.92
C ALA A 36 -0.24 18.20 -4.64
N ALA A 37 0.79 18.58 -3.88
CA ALA A 37 2.13 18.80 -4.42
C ALA A 37 2.74 17.50 -4.94
N GLN A 38 2.52 16.40 -4.23
CA GLN A 38 3.00 15.06 -4.61
C GLN A 38 2.30 14.57 -5.88
N ALA A 39 0.97 14.68 -5.97
CA ALA A 39 0.24 14.34 -7.20
C ALA A 39 0.68 15.22 -8.40
N ASN A 40 0.89 16.52 -8.18
CA ASN A 40 1.40 17.42 -9.23
C ASN A 40 2.81 17.04 -9.72
N GLN A 41 3.69 16.61 -8.81
CA GLN A 41 4.99 16.07 -9.19
C GLN A 41 4.83 14.77 -9.98
N GLY A 42 3.93 13.88 -9.57
CA GLY A 42 3.59 12.65 -10.27
C GLY A 42 3.12 12.88 -11.70
N SER A 43 2.23 13.85 -11.91
CA SER A 43 1.76 14.26 -13.24
C SER A 43 2.90 14.63 -14.19
N LYS A 44 3.86 15.43 -13.69
CA LYS A 44 5.03 15.85 -14.47
C LYS A 44 5.94 14.67 -14.79
N LEU A 45 6.16 13.78 -13.83
CA LEU A 45 6.95 12.57 -14.02
C LEU A 45 6.30 11.65 -15.06
N PHE A 46 4.99 11.41 -14.94
CA PHE A 46 4.20 10.65 -15.89
C PHE A 46 4.36 11.20 -17.32
N ALA A 47 4.19 12.50 -17.51
CA ALA A 47 4.34 13.15 -18.81
C ALA A 47 5.78 13.14 -19.37
N SER A 48 6.79 12.88 -18.54
CA SER A 48 8.20 12.85 -18.96
C SER A 48 8.77 11.45 -19.16
N VAL A 49 8.21 10.45 -18.48
CA VAL A 49 8.74 9.07 -18.43
C VAL A 49 7.73 8.05 -18.93
N CYS A 50 6.47 8.18 -18.56
CA CYS A 50 5.46 7.15 -18.80
C CYS A 50 4.71 7.37 -20.12
N SER A 51 4.57 8.64 -20.55
CA SER A 51 3.74 8.99 -21.70
C SER A 51 4.31 8.63 -23.08
N GLU A 52 5.49 8.02 -23.13
CA GLU A 52 6.02 7.43 -24.37
C GLU A 52 5.24 6.18 -24.77
N CYS A 53 4.82 5.38 -23.78
CA CYS A 53 4.10 4.11 -23.98
C CYS A 53 2.66 4.14 -23.48
N HIS A 54 2.37 4.97 -22.47
CA HIS A 54 1.06 5.00 -21.82
C HIS A 54 0.31 6.31 -22.06
N GLN A 55 -1.01 6.23 -22.01
CA GLN A 55 -1.91 7.38 -22.03
C GLN A 55 -2.57 7.56 -20.66
N GLU A 56 -2.85 8.81 -20.30
CA GLU A 56 -3.39 9.15 -18.99
C GLU A 56 -4.80 8.57 -18.74
N ASP A 57 -5.60 8.43 -19.80
CA ASP A 57 -6.95 7.87 -19.75
C ASP A 57 -6.96 6.39 -19.35
N GLU A 58 -5.87 5.67 -19.58
CA GLU A 58 -5.69 4.28 -19.13
C GLU A 58 -5.75 4.16 -17.59
N PHE A 59 -5.31 5.18 -16.87
CA PHE A 59 -5.23 5.18 -15.39
C PHE A 59 -6.40 5.88 -14.72
N SER A 60 -7.29 6.51 -15.49
CA SER A 60 -8.42 7.30 -14.98
C SER A 60 -9.78 6.80 -15.43
N SER A 61 -9.81 5.90 -16.42
CA SER A 61 -11.01 5.18 -16.78
C SER A 61 -11.58 4.42 -15.59
N ALA A 62 -12.91 4.48 -15.43
CA ALA A 62 -13.64 3.70 -14.45
C ALA A 62 -13.27 2.22 -14.60
N GLY A 63 -12.51 1.69 -13.64
CA GLY A 63 -11.96 0.32 -13.71
C GLY A 63 -10.52 0.18 -13.26
N TYR A 64 -9.69 1.22 -13.39
CA TYR A 64 -8.26 1.07 -13.10
C TYR A 64 -8.01 0.70 -11.63
N LEU A 65 -8.43 1.55 -10.69
CA LEU A 65 -8.34 1.22 -9.25
C LEU A 65 -9.32 0.13 -8.80
N ASP A 66 -10.37 -0.17 -9.57
CA ASP A 66 -11.27 -1.28 -9.24
C ASP A 66 -10.50 -2.61 -9.16
N SER A 67 -9.56 -2.84 -10.09
CA SER A 67 -8.71 -4.04 -10.09
C SER A 67 -7.74 -4.15 -8.91
N TRP A 68 -7.53 -3.05 -8.18
CA TRP A 68 -6.65 -2.95 -7.01
C TRP A 68 -7.42 -2.92 -5.69
N THR A 69 -8.76 -2.95 -5.72
CA THR A 69 -9.57 -2.86 -4.51
C THR A 69 -9.23 -3.96 -3.50
N GLY A 70 -8.92 -3.57 -2.27
CA GLY A 70 -8.53 -4.47 -1.18
C GLY A 70 -7.04 -4.80 -1.15
N ALA A 71 -6.25 -4.40 -2.16
CA ALA A 71 -4.81 -4.57 -2.14
C ALA A 71 -4.13 -3.47 -1.31
N PRO A 72 -3.00 -3.77 -0.64
CA PRO A 72 -2.13 -2.75 -0.08
C PRO A 72 -1.52 -1.84 -1.16
N VAL A 73 -1.35 -0.55 -0.86
CA VAL A 73 -0.59 0.38 -1.70
C VAL A 73 0.85 -0.08 -1.87
N ALA A 74 1.41 -0.77 -0.87
CA ALA A 74 2.71 -1.43 -0.96
C ALA A 74 2.83 -2.36 -2.18
N GLU A 75 1.82 -3.20 -2.44
CA GLU A 75 1.84 -4.13 -3.59
C GLU A 75 1.78 -3.37 -4.92
N PHE A 76 1.03 -2.27 -4.96
CA PHE A 76 0.94 -1.43 -6.15
C PHE A 76 2.27 -0.71 -6.43
N LEU A 77 2.91 -0.18 -5.39
CA LEU A 77 4.22 0.46 -5.48
C LEU A 77 5.33 -0.53 -5.86
N ASP A 78 5.31 -1.74 -5.30
CA ASP A 78 6.28 -2.80 -5.64
C ASP A 78 6.14 -3.20 -7.11
N LEU A 79 4.91 -3.44 -7.59
CA LEU A 79 4.68 -3.81 -8.98
C LEU A 79 5.22 -2.76 -9.95
N ILE A 80 4.89 -1.49 -9.75
CA ILE A 80 5.33 -0.42 -10.65
C ILE A 80 6.86 -0.30 -10.61
N GLN A 81 7.49 -0.37 -9.44
CA GLN A 81 8.96 -0.35 -9.33
C GLN A 81 9.61 -1.53 -10.07
N MET A 82 9.04 -2.73 -9.98
CA MET A 82 9.61 -3.94 -10.57
C MET A 82 9.41 -4.04 -12.08
N THR A 83 8.41 -3.36 -12.63
CA THR A 83 7.99 -3.56 -14.03
C THR A 83 8.09 -2.31 -14.90
N MET A 84 8.20 -1.13 -14.30
CA MET A 84 8.22 0.15 -15.01
C MET A 84 9.45 1.00 -14.70
N PRO A 85 9.90 1.85 -15.62
CA PRO A 85 9.53 1.88 -17.05
C PRO A 85 9.83 0.56 -17.77
N GLU A 86 9.07 0.20 -18.81
CA GLU A 86 9.17 -1.11 -19.49
C GLU A 86 10.58 -1.38 -20.04
N ASP A 87 11.26 -0.35 -20.54
CA ASP A 87 12.60 -0.43 -21.12
C ASP A 87 13.72 -0.38 -20.06
N ASN A 88 13.41 0.10 -18.86
CA ASN A 88 14.38 0.25 -17.77
C ASN A 88 13.73 0.17 -16.37
N PRO A 89 13.23 -1.01 -15.94
CA PRO A 89 12.51 -1.16 -14.67
C PRO A 89 13.34 -0.74 -13.45
N GLY A 90 12.69 -0.07 -12.49
CA GLY A 90 13.31 0.35 -11.23
C GLY A 90 14.29 1.53 -11.35
N SER A 91 14.26 2.25 -12.47
CA SER A 91 15.21 3.34 -12.75
C SER A 91 14.89 4.67 -12.07
N LEU A 92 13.66 4.86 -11.58
CA LEU A 92 13.29 6.04 -10.80
C LEU A 92 13.53 5.82 -9.30
N ARG A 93 13.63 6.90 -8.53
CA ARG A 93 13.67 6.80 -7.05
C ARG A 93 12.29 6.36 -6.53
N SER A 94 12.25 5.64 -5.40
CA SER A 94 10.97 5.22 -4.79
C SER A 94 10.01 6.38 -4.53
N ALA A 95 10.52 7.55 -4.14
CA ALA A 95 9.71 8.77 -3.99
C ALA A 95 9.10 9.30 -5.31
N GLU A 96 9.75 9.05 -6.45
CA GLU A 96 9.22 9.40 -7.77
C GLU A 96 8.09 8.45 -8.18
N TYR A 97 8.21 7.16 -7.90
CA TYR A 97 7.11 6.21 -8.06
C TYR A 97 5.92 6.51 -7.14
N ALA A 98 6.18 6.82 -5.87
CA ALA A 98 5.14 7.24 -4.93
C ALA A 98 4.40 8.50 -5.44
N ALA A 99 5.11 9.46 -6.02
CA ALA A 99 4.49 10.64 -6.64
C ALA A 99 3.60 10.27 -7.84
N ILE A 100 4.04 9.36 -8.72
CA ILE A 100 3.23 8.87 -9.85
C ILE A 100 1.97 8.14 -9.35
N ILE A 101 2.07 7.34 -8.28
CA ILE A 101 0.90 6.67 -7.69
C ILE A 101 -0.07 7.68 -7.06
N ALA A 102 0.44 8.71 -6.36
CA ALA A 102 -0.40 9.81 -5.88
C ALA A 102 -1.16 10.51 -7.02
N TYR A 103 -0.53 10.64 -8.18
CA TYR A 103 -1.18 11.14 -9.39
C TYR A 103 -2.28 10.21 -9.90
N PHE A 104 -2.08 8.89 -9.87
CA PHE A 104 -3.13 7.93 -10.19
C PHE A 104 -4.30 7.99 -9.19
N PHE A 105 -4.03 8.23 -7.91
CA PHE A 105 -5.08 8.45 -6.92
C PHE A 105 -5.87 9.73 -7.19
N GLU A 106 -5.21 10.83 -7.55
CA GLU A 106 -5.89 12.06 -7.98
C GLU A 106 -6.76 11.84 -9.21
N LEU A 107 -6.27 11.10 -10.21
CA LEU A 107 -7.02 10.73 -11.41
C LEU A 107 -8.34 10.01 -11.12
N ASN A 108 -8.36 9.23 -10.05
CA ASN A 108 -9.50 8.43 -9.63
C ASN A 108 -10.27 9.07 -8.46
N GLY A 109 -10.10 10.38 -8.27
CA GLY A 109 -10.90 11.17 -7.33
C GLY A 109 -10.68 10.80 -5.86
N ILE A 110 -9.58 10.13 -5.54
CA ILE A 110 -9.21 9.83 -4.16
C ILE A 110 -8.88 11.15 -3.46
N PRO A 111 -9.45 11.44 -2.27
CA PRO A 111 -9.16 12.68 -1.55
C PRO A 111 -7.66 12.84 -1.28
N MET A 112 -7.15 14.05 -1.48
CA MET A 112 -5.82 14.45 -1.00
C MET A 112 -5.87 14.86 0.48
N GLY A 113 -4.73 14.78 1.17
CA GLY A 113 -4.52 15.32 2.51
C GLY A 113 -3.35 16.30 2.56
N ASP A 114 -2.89 16.57 3.77
CA ASP A 114 -1.81 17.54 4.04
C ASP A 114 -0.41 16.90 4.13
N THR A 115 -0.33 15.57 4.03
CA THR A 115 0.91 14.80 4.16
C THR A 115 1.29 14.13 2.85
N GLU A 116 2.59 14.03 2.58
CA GLU A 116 3.08 13.20 1.48
C GLU A 116 2.94 11.72 1.84
N MET A 117 2.45 10.93 0.88
CA MET A 117 2.46 9.48 0.94
C MET A 117 3.91 9.01 1.05
N ASP A 118 4.15 8.04 1.94
CA ASP A 118 5.46 7.43 2.10
C ASP A 118 5.90 6.73 0.80
N SER A 119 7.20 6.51 0.66
CA SER A 119 7.80 5.75 -0.44
C SER A 119 8.46 4.45 0.01
N ASP A 120 8.48 4.18 1.31
CA ASP A 120 8.86 2.90 1.88
C ASP A 120 7.71 1.89 1.74
N ILE A 121 8.00 0.72 1.16
CA ILE A 121 7.06 -0.39 1.03
C ILE A 121 6.46 -0.77 2.38
N SER A 122 7.29 -0.87 3.43
CA SER A 122 6.81 -1.31 4.75
C SER A 122 5.90 -0.28 5.43
N ALA A 123 6.02 1.00 5.08
CA ALA A 123 5.10 2.04 5.56
C ALA A 123 3.72 1.94 4.91
N LEU A 124 3.61 1.28 3.75
CA LEU A 124 2.40 1.18 2.94
C LEU A 124 1.69 -0.18 3.01
N GLU A 125 2.24 -1.14 3.77
CA GLU A 125 1.69 -2.51 3.91
C GLU A 125 0.27 -2.53 4.48
N ASN A 126 -0.08 -1.56 5.33
CA ASN A 126 -1.40 -1.45 5.96
C ASN A 126 -2.28 -0.35 5.35
N VAL A 127 -1.83 0.29 4.26
CA VAL A 127 -2.64 1.28 3.54
C VAL A 127 -3.35 0.57 2.40
N VAL A 128 -4.68 0.50 2.43
CA VAL A 128 -5.51 -0.30 1.53
C VAL A 128 -6.15 0.57 0.46
N ILE A 129 -6.09 0.11 -0.79
CA ILE A 129 -6.76 0.72 -1.93
C ILE A 129 -8.26 0.37 -1.86
N GLU A 130 -9.09 1.38 -1.62
CA GLU A 130 -10.53 1.24 -1.51
C GLU A 130 -11.26 2.43 -2.12
N GLY A 131 -12.45 2.16 -2.66
CA GLY A 131 -13.32 3.17 -3.22
C GLY A 131 -14.10 3.98 -2.18
N PRO A 132 -15.01 4.88 -2.63
CA PRO A 132 -15.44 5.02 -4.02
C PRO A 132 -14.36 5.61 -4.93
N TYR A 133 -14.35 5.18 -6.19
CA TYR A 133 -13.55 5.79 -7.26
C TYR A 133 -14.50 6.63 -8.12
N VAL A 134 -14.16 7.88 -8.32
CA VAL A 134 -14.88 8.79 -9.22
C VAL A 134 -13.85 9.38 -10.16
N GLU A 135 -14.21 9.63 -11.41
CA GLU A 135 -13.31 10.36 -12.31
C GLU A 135 -12.94 11.69 -11.65
N GLY A 136 -11.64 11.96 -11.49
CA GLY A 136 -11.16 13.14 -10.77
C GLY A 136 -11.55 14.44 -11.49
N ASP A 137 -12.01 15.44 -10.72
CA ASP A 137 -12.31 16.78 -11.24
C ASP A 137 -11.00 17.48 -11.67
N ARG A 138 -10.70 17.49 -12.96
CA ARG A 138 -9.60 18.27 -13.55
C ARG A 138 -10.05 19.53 -14.26
#